data_AF-A0A2E3SAY5-F1
#
_entry.id   AF-A0A2E3SAY5-F1
#
_cell.length_a   1.000
_cell.length_b   1.000
_cell.length_c   1.000
_cell.angle_alpha   90.00
_cell.angle_beta   90.00
_cell.angle_gamma   90.00
#
_symmetry.space_group_name_H-M   'P 1'
#
loop_
_entity.id
_entity.type
_entity.pdbx_description
1 polymer ?
#
loop_
_entity_poly.entity_id
_entity_poly.type
_entity_poly.pdbx_seq_one_letter_code
_entity_poly.pdbx_strand_id
1 'polypeptide(L)'
;MENASARSLWGDFLDAHLEFANEDAPRVGHFCDNEKDANTCAELICKDIKRATSHSLLGLQLRGEPLPKIGDFMVVTDWAGEAKCIIRTTSVKLLPFFAVHAEHARLEGEGDKSLEHWQKTHWDYYTRELEPFGKVPRESMIIVFERFEQIFKR
;
A
#
# COMPACT_ATOMS: atom_id res chain seq x y z
N MET A 1 -5.41 -11.13 15.37
CA MET A 1 -5.74 -9.84 14.72
C MET A 1 -6.67 -9.04 15.62
N GLU A 2 -6.24 -7.86 16.10
CA GLU A 2 -6.97 -7.10 17.13
C GLU A 2 -8.20 -6.36 16.57
N ASN A 3 -8.06 -5.75 15.40
CA ASN A 3 -9.14 -5.01 14.72
C ASN A 3 -10.33 -5.95 14.40
N ALA A 4 -11.50 -5.64 14.95
CA ALA A 4 -12.70 -6.46 14.83
C ALA A 4 -13.28 -6.48 13.40
N SER A 5 -13.33 -5.31 12.74
CA SER A 5 -13.80 -5.15 11.37
C SER A 5 -12.94 -5.99 10.40
N ALA A 6 -11.61 -5.90 10.55
CA ALA A 6 -10.65 -6.68 9.77
C ALA A 6 -10.78 -8.19 10.04
N ARG A 7 -10.96 -8.60 11.30
CA ARG A 7 -11.10 -10.01 11.67
C ARG A 7 -12.37 -10.62 11.09
N SER A 8 -13.45 -9.86 11.07
CA SER A 8 -14.68 -10.28 10.43
C SER A 8 -14.50 -10.41 8.91
N LEU A 9 -13.87 -9.44 8.25
CA LEU A 9 -13.63 -9.50 6.79
C LEU A 9 -12.71 -10.66 6.39
N TRP A 10 -11.64 -10.90 7.16
CA TRP A 10 -10.73 -12.02 6.92
C TRP A 10 -11.42 -13.37 7.13
N GLY A 11 -12.29 -13.49 8.13
CA GLY A 11 -13.12 -14.68 8.34
C GLY A 11 -14.00 -14.99 7.13
N ASP A 12 -14.75 -13.99 6.63
CA ASP A 12 -15.60 -14.16 5.44
C ASP A 12 -14.79 -14.55 4.20
N PHE A 13 -13.58 -14.00 4.05
CA PHE A 13 -12.68 -14.36 2.97
C PHE A 13 -12.25 -15.83 3.06
N LEU A 14 -11.85 -16.30 4.24
CA LEU A 14 -11.46 -17.70 4.43
C LEU A 14 -12.64 -18.67 4.24
N ASP A 15 -13.84 -18.28 4.66
CA ASP A 15 -15.06 -19.08 4.42
C ASP A 15 -15.35 -19.22 2.91
N ALA A 16 -15.08 -18.17 2.13
CA ALA A 16 -15.24 -18.18 0.67
C ALA A 16 -14.05 -18.83 -0.07
N HIS A 17 -12.86 -18.84 0.52
CA HIS A 17 -11.58 -19.26 -0.08
C HIS A 17 -10.79 -20.18 0.85
N LEU A 18 -11.33 -21.38 1.08
CA LEU A 18 -10.74 -22.38 1.99
C LEU A 18 -9.32 -22.81 1.58
N GLU A 19 -8.91 -22.60 0.33
CA GLU A 19 -7.53 -22.81 -0.13
C GLU A 19 -6.49 -21.97 0.65
N PHE A 20 -6.91 -20.89 1.31
CA PHE A 20 -6.06 -20.01 2.12
C PHE A 20 -6.26 -20.20 3.63
N ALA A 21 -7.00 -21.22 4.09
CA ALA A 21 -7.33 -21.41 5.50
C ALA A 21 -6.10 -21.61 6.43
N ASN A 22 -4.94 -21.96 5.88
CA ASN A 22 -3.69 -22.13 6.63
C ASN A 22 -2.75 -20.91 6.54
N GLU A 23 -3.14 -19.85 5.85
CA GLU A 23 -2.35 -18.61 5.79
C GLU A 23 -2.34 -17.90 7.14
N ASP A 24 -1.22 -17.27 7.45
CA ASP A 24 -1.10 -16.42 8.64
C ASP A 24 -2.04 -15.22 8.56
N ALA A 25 -2.42 -14.67 9.72
CA ALA A 25 -3.26 -13.49 9.77
C ALA A 25 -2.57 -12.31 9.04
N PRO A 26 -3.26 -11.64 8.10
CA PRO A 26 -2.66 -10.59 7.29
C PRO A 26 -2.34 -9.34 8.11
N ARG A 27 -1.48 -8.49 7.53
CA ARG A 27 -1.32 -7.10 7.98
C ARG A 27 -2.67 -6.38 7.87
N VAL A 28 -2.96 -5.50 8.82
CA VAL A 28 -4.12 -4.61 8.80
C VAL A 28 -3.64 -3.17 8.81
N GLY A 29 -4.14 -2.34 7.91
CA GLY A 29 -3.86 -0.90 7.95
C GLY A 29 -4.41 -0.14 6.75
N HIS A 30 -4.23 1.18 6.78
CA HIS A 30 -4.53 2.06 5.66
C HIS A 30 -3.26 2.45 4.90
N PHE A 31 -3.44 3.01 3.72
CA PHE A 31 -2.40 3.70 2.96
C PHE A 31 -2.36 5.18 3.36
N CYS A 32 -1.26 5.87 3.02
CA CYS A 32 -1.02 7.28 3.29
C CYS A 32 -0.93 7.63 4.79
N ASP A 33 -0.60 8.89 5.09
CA ASP A 33 -0.33 9.41 6.44
C ASP A 33 -1.34 10.46 6.92
N ASN A 34 -2.46 10.61 6.20
CA ASN A 34 -3.54 11.51 6.55
C ASN A 34 -4.90 10.94 6.17
N GLU A 35 -5.95 11.40 6.87
CA GLU A 35 -7.31 10.86 6.75
C GLU A 35 -7.87 10.90 5.33
N LYS A 36 -7.73 12.04 4.66
CA LYS A 36 -8.30 12.23 3.33
C LYS A 36 -7.71 11.23 2.34
N ASP A 37 -6.38 11.12 2.31
CA ASP A 37 -5.69 10.29 1.34
C ASP A 37 -5.84 8.79 1.69
N ALA A 38 -5.86 8.44 2.98
CA ALA A 38 -6.15 7.08 3.44
C ALA A 38 -7.52 6.59 2.97
N ASN A 39 -8.56 7.41 3.19
CA ASN A 39 -9.92 7.08 2.76
C ASN A 39 -10.02 7.01 1.23
N THR A 40 -9.39 7.95 0.52
CA THR A 40 -9.35 7.97 -0.94
C THR A 40 -8.66 6.72 -1.51
N CYS A 41 -7.50 6.35 -0.96
CA CYS A 41 -6.77 5.16 -1.39
C CYS A 41 -7.59 3.89 -1.18
N ALA A 42 -8.22 3.72 -0.01
CA ALA A 42 -9.05 2.55 0.26
C ALA A 42 -10.19 2.43 -0.76
N GLU A 43 -10.86 3.53 -1.11
CA GLU A 43 -11.89 3.53 -2.16
C GLU A 43 -11.34 3.18 -3.54
N LEU A 44 -10.19 3.73 -3.93
CA LEU A 44 -9.57 3.46 -5.23
C LEU A 44 -9.17 2.00 -5.36
N ILE A 45 -8.69 1.36 -4.28
CA ILE A 45 -8.36 -0.06 -4.25
C ILE A 45 -9.64 -0.90 -4.39
N CYS A 46 -10.70 -0.57 -3.64
CA CYS A 46 -12.00 -1.25 -3.76
C CYS A 46 -12.63 -1.12 -5.15
N LYS A 47 -12.30 -0.07 -5.91
CA LYS A 47 -12.74 0.14 -7.30
C LYS A 47 -11.79 -0.48 -8.34
N ASP A 48 -10.75 -1.19 -7.89
CA ASP A 48 -9.67 -1.74 -8.73
C ASP A 48 -8.93 -0.68 -9.57
N ILE A 49 -8.94 0.58 -9.11
CA ILE A 49 -8.25 1.70 -9.77
C ILE A 49 -6.80 1.80 -9.28
N LYS A 50 -6.58 1.73 -7.96
CA LYS A 50 -5.24 1.68 -7.36
C LYS A 50 -4.84 0.21 -7.21
N ARG A 51 -3.79 -0.20 -7.93
CA ARG A 51 -3.26 -1.58 -8.00
C ARG A 51 -1.76 -1.65 -7.70
N ALA A 52 -1.18 -0.54 -7.24
CA ALA A 52 0.20 -0.47 -6.84
C ALA A 52 0.41 0.59 -5.73
N THR A 53 1.53 0.47 -5.04
CA THR A 53 2.04 1.41 -4.04
C THR A 53 3.56 1.52 -4.12
N SER A 54 4.12 2.64 -3.68
CA SER A 54 5.55 2.94 -3.74
C SER A 54 6.12 3.25 -2.37
N HIS A 55 6.78 2.29 -1.73
CA HIS A 55 7.43 2.52 -0.43
C HIS A 55 8.85 3.05 -0.58
N SER A 56 9.29 3.89 0.35
CA SER A 56 10.72 4.22 0.50
C SER A 56 11.48 3.04 1.08
N LEU A 57 12.46 2.47 0.36
CA LEU A 57 13.30 1.40 0.92
C LEU A 57 14.01 1.86 2.20
N LEU A 58 14.51 3.10 2.19
CA LEU A 58 15.16 3.70 3.34
C LEU A 58 14.18 3.88 4.51
N GLY A 59 12.95 4.30 4.24
CA GLY A 59 11.89 4.47 5.24
C GLY A 59 11.57 3.15 5.94
N LEU A 60 11.34 2.08 5.17
CA LEU A 60 11.10 0.74 5.71
C LEU A 60 12.26 0.27 6.59
N GLN A 61 13.50 0.45 6.13
CA GLN A 61 14.70 0.06 6.89
C GLN A 61 14.84 0.83 8.21
N LEU A 62 14.57 2.14 8.21
CA LEU A 62 14.66 2.98 9.40
C LEU A 62 13.59 2.64 10.44
N ARG A 63 12.41 2.19 10.00
CA ARG A 63 11.34 1.72 10.89
C ARG A 63 11.45 0.23 11.28
N GLY A 64 12.41 -0.50 10.70
CA GLY A 64 12.54 -1.94 10.92
C GLY A 64 11.38 -2.75 10.32
N GLU A 65 10.69 -2.21 9.32
CA GLU A 65 9.58 -2.87 8.63
C GLU A 65 10.12 -3.84 7.57
N PRO A 66 9.57 -5.07 7.47
CA PRO A 66 9.98 -6.01 6.43
C PRO A 66 9.55 -5.51 5.04
N LEU A 67 10.28 -5.95 4.02
CA LEU A 67 9.85 -5.74 2.64
C LEU A 67 8.59 -6.55 2.34
N PRO A 68 7.65 -6.03 1.52
CA PRO A 68 6.53 -6.81 1.03
C PRO A 68 7.05 -8.00 0.22
N LYS A 69 6.32 -9.11 0.27
CA LYS A 69 6.62 -10.34 -0.47
C LYS A 69 5.47 -10.69 -1.39
N ILE A 70 5.80 -11.34 -2.51
CA ILE A 70 4.79 -11.89 -3.41
C ILE A 70 3.97 -12.93 -2.64
N GLY A 71 2.66 -12.80 -2.70
CA GLY A 71 1.71 -13.66 -2.00
C GLY A 71 1.19 -13.06 -0.68
N ASP A 72 1.84 -12.02 -0.14
CA ASP A 72 1.40 -11.38 1.11
C ASP A 72 -0.05 -10.86 0.99
N PHE A 73 -0.82 -11.09 2.04
CA PHE A 73 -2.16 -10.56 2.19
C PHE A 73 -2.15 -9.31 3.08
N MET A 74 -2.99 -8.35 2.74
CA MET A 74 -3.27 -7.19 3.58
C MET A 74 -4.77 -6.91 3.60
N VAL A 75 -5.32 -6.73 4.81
CA VAL A 75 -6.63 -6.11 4.99
C VAL A 75 -6.44 -4.60 4.96
N VAL A 76 -7.01 -3.96 3.93
CA VAL A 76 -6.98 -2.51 3.76
C VAL A 76 -8.11 -1.89 4.58
N THR A 77 -7.78 -0.91 5.41
CA THR A 77 -8.75 -0.11 6.16
C THR A 77 -8.85 1.30 5.62
N ASP A 78 -9.92 2.00 5.99
CA ASP A 78 -9.93 3.47 5.97
C ASP A 78 -9.14 4.05 7.16
N TRP A 79 -9.14 5.38 7.29
CA TRP A 79 -8.46 6.08 8.38
C TRP A 79 -9.00 5.70 9.76
N ALA A 80 -10.30 5.45 9.88
CA ALA A 80 -10.94 5.07 11.14
C ALA A 80 -10.67 3.62 11.54
N GLY A 81 -9.98 2.85 10.69
CA GLY A 81 -9.68 1.44 10.91
C GLY A 81 -10.79 0.49 10.46
N GLU A 82 -11.79 0.97 9.73
CA GLU A 82 -12.83 0.09 9.18
C GLU A 82 -12.30 -0.63 7.95
N ALA A 83 -12.41 -1.97 7.95
CA ALA A 83 -11.90 -2.80 6.87
C ALA A 83 -12.75 -2.61 5.59
N LYS A 84 -12.08 -2.41 4.46
CA LYS A 84 -12.73 -2.14 3.16
C LYS A 84 -12.55 -3.27 2.15
N CYS A 85 -11.35 -3.82 2.07
CA CYS A 85 -11.04 -4.94 1.16
C CYS A 85 -9.81 -5.70 1.62
N ILE A 86 -9.55 -6.83 0.96
CA ILE A 86 -8.31 -7.58 1.07
C ILE A 86 -7.59 -7.50 -0.28
N ILE A 87 -6.29 -7.21 -0.21
CA ILE A 87 -5.39 -7.25 -1.35
C ILE A 87 -4.35 -8.35 -1.19
N ARG A 88 -3.83 -8.83 -2.32
CA ARG A 88 -2.70 -9.75 -2.37
C ARG A 88 -1.59 -9.19 -3.23
N THR A 89 -0.36 -9.19 -2.70
CA THR A 89 0.82 -8.72 -3.42
C THR A 89 1.17 -9.68 -4.56
N THR A 90 1.30 -9.16 -5.77
CA THR A 90 1.57 -9.96 -6.98
C THR A 90 2.97 -9.71 -7.57
N SER A 91 3.58 -8.57 -7.26
CA SER A 91 4.94 -8.25 -7.71
C SER A 91 5.59 -7.21 -6.80
N VAL A 92 6.89 -7.35 -6.57
CA VAL A 92 7.70 -6.37 -5.86
C VAL A 92 8.95 -6.08 -6.69
N LYS A 93 9.23 -4.81 -6.97
CA LYS A 93 10.41 -4.36 -7.71
C LYS A 93 11.11 -3.24 -6.96
N LEU A 94 12.44 -3.27 -7.00
CA LEU A 94 13.27 -2.18 -6.52
C LEU A 94 13.72 -1.33 -7.70
N LEU A 95 13.39 -0.04 -7.69
CA LEU A 95 13.84 0.90 -8.71
C LEU A 95 14.17 2.27 -8.10
N PRO A 96 15.13 3.02 -8.67
CA PRO A 96 15.35 4.40 -8.26
C PRO A 96 14.11 5.27 -8.47
N PHE A 97 13.91 6.30 -7.65
CA PHE A 97 12.81 7.25 -7.78
C PHE A 97 12.76 7.90 -9.18
N PHE A 98 13.91 8.27 -9.75
CA PHE A 98 13.97 8.83 -11.12
C PHE A 98 13.55 7.84 -12.23
N ALA A 99 13.49 6.53 -11.94
CA ALA A 99 13.06 5.50 -12.89
C ALA A 99 11.55 5.22 -12.82
N VAL A 100 10.83 5.94 -11.95
CA VAL A 100 9.36 5.92 -11.94
C VAL A 100 8.87 6.71 -13.16
N HIS A 101 7.84 6.18 -13.80
CA HIS A 101 7.35 6.65 -15.09
C HIS A 101 5.83 6.71 -15.05
N ALA A 102 5.20 7.39 -16.01
CA ALA A 102 3.76 7.60 -16.03
C ALA A 102 2.93 6.31 -15.94
N GLU A 103 3.46 5.18 -16.40
CA GLU A 103 2.79 3.89 -16.28
C GLU A 103 2.70 3.38 -14.84
N HIS A 104 3.71 3.64 -14.01
CA HIS A 104 3.69 3.36 -12.57
C HIS A 104 2.66 4.25 -11.86
N ALA A 105 2.65 5.55 -12.15
CA ALA A 105 1.67 6.49 -11.59
C ALA A 105 0.22 6.10 -11.94
N ARG A 106 -0.01 5.63 -13.17
CA ARG A 106 -1.33 5.11 -13.60
C ARG A 106 -1.77 3.86 -12.85
N LEU A 107 -0.84 3.01 -12.42
CA LEU A 107 -1.15 1.83 -11.60
C LEU A 107 -1.49 2.22 -10.16
N GLU A 108 -0.89 3.27 -9.63
CA GLU A 108 -1.28 3.82 -8.32
C GLU A 108 -2.61 4.56 -8.38
N GLY A 109 -2.93 5.18 -9.51
CA GLY A 109 -4.28 5.64 -9.82
C GLY A 109 -4.79 6.83 -9.00
N GLU A 110 -3.94 7.45 -8.19
CA GLU A 110 -4.23 8.62 -7.35
C GLU A 110 -4.26 9.92 -8.16
N GLY A 111 -5.00 10.91 -7.65
CA GLY A 111 -5.14 12.22 -8.28
C GLY A 111 -5.64 12.16 -9.73
N ASP A 112 -4.93 12.85 -10.62
CA ASP A 112 -5.17 12.83 -12.07
C ASP A 112 -4.40 11.72 -12.80
N LYS A 113 -3.75 10.81 -12.05
CA LYS A 113 -2.95 9.69 -12.55
C LYS A 113 -1.71 10.09 -13.36
N SER A 114 -1.30 11.36 -13.27
CA SER A 114 -0.11 11.89 -13.91
C SER A 114 1.17 11.54 -13.14
N LEU A 115 2.31 11.53 -13.85
CA LEU A 115 3.61 11.34 -13.21
C LEU A 115 3.96 12.56 -12.33
N GLU A 116 3.58 13.75 -12.76
CA GLU A 116 3.81 15.01 -12.06
C GLU A 116 3.10 15.02 -10.70
N HIS A 117 1.83 14.58 -10.66
CA HIS A 117 1.10 14.42 -9.40
C HIS A 117 1.75 13.38 -8.49
N TRP A 118 2.14 12.22 -9.05
CA TRP A 118 2.82 11.16 -8.31
C TRP A 118 4.13 11.66 -7.70
N GLN A 119 4.99 12.33 -8.48
CA GLN A 119 6.29 12.83 -8.02
C GLN A 119 6.12 13.83 -6.87
N LYS A 120 5.19 14.78 -7.01
CA LYS A 120 4.94 15.77 -5.97
C LYS A 120 4.46 15.12 -4.68
N THR A 121 3.41 14.31 -4.76
CA THR A 121 2.79 13.68 -3.58
C THR A 121 3.75 12.74 -2.85
N HIS A 122 4.49 11.93 -3.61
CA HIS A 122 5.47 11.00 -3.03
C HIS A 122 6.68 11.73 -2.46
N TRP A 123 7.16 12.79 -3.10
CA TRP A 123 8.26 13.59 -2.55
C TRP A 123 7.87 14.26 -1.23
N ASP A 124 6.67 14.85 -1.17
CA ASP A 124 6.13 15.45 0.05
C ASP A 124 5.98 14.41 1.17
N TYR A 125 5.46 13.21 0.84
CA TYR A 125 5.33 12.10 1.78
C TYR A 125 6.69 11.61 2.29
N TYR A 126 7.64 11.30 1.40
CA TYR A 126 8.97 10.83 1.79
C TYR A 126 9.74 11.87 2.60
N THR A 127 9.49 13.17 2.37
CA THR A 127 10.06 14.23 3.20
C THR A 127 9.58 14.10 4.65
N ARG A 128 8.27 13.96 4.87
CA ARG A 128 7.69 13.77 6.22
C ARG A 128 8.09 12.45 6.85
N GLU A 129 8.11 11.38 6.06
CA GLU A 129 8.45 10.03 6.51
C GLU A 129 9.90 9.94 7.04
N LEU A 130 10.82 10.64 6.38
CA LEU A 130 12.26 10.57 6.66
C LEU A 130 12.75 11.62 7.67
N GLU A 131 12.00 12.70 7.88
CA GLU A 131 12.32 13.80 8.79
C GLU A 131 12.65 13.33 10.23
N PRO A 132 11.86 12.44 10.88
CA PRO A 132 12.15 11.97 12.24
C PRO A 132 13.51 11.29 12.40
N PHE A 133 14.09 10.81 11.29
CA PHE A 133 15.38 10.13 11.26
C PHE A 133 16.53 11.05 10.80
N GLY A 134 16.27 12.34 10.63
CA GLY A 134 17.24 13.31 10.11
C GLY A 134 17.68 12.98 8.68
N LYS A 135 16.79 12.40 7.87
CA LYS A 135 17.03 12.04 6.46
C LYS A 135 16.13 12.88 5.55
N VAL A 136 16.49 12.96 4.28
CA VAL A 136 15.74 13.65 3.23
C VAL A 136 15.65 12.76 1.98
N PRO A 137 14.56 12.86 1.19
CA PRO A 137 14.46 12.14 -0.07
C PRO A 137 15.53 12.58 -1.05
N ARG A 138 15.89 11.68 -1.96
CA ARG A 138 16.86 11.92 -3.05
C ARG A 138 16.32 11.25 -4.30
N GLU A 139 16.52 11.84 -5.47
CA GLU A 139 16.08 11.22 -6.73
C GLU A 139 16.69 9.81 -6.96
N SER A 140 17.88 9.56 -6.41
CA SER A 140 18.55 8.26 -6.46
C SER A 140 18.08 7.27 -5.41
N MET A 141 17.14 7.63 -4.52
CA MET A 141 16.65 6.71 -3.50
C MET A 141 15.90 5.54 -4.12
N ILE A 142 15.99 4.37 -3.50
CA ILE A 142 15.31 3.18 -4.00
C ILE A 142 13.87 3.18 -3.49
N ILE A 143 12.96 3.01 -4.43
CA ILE A 143 11.53 2.78 -4.23
C ILE A 143 11.26 1.28 -4.32
N VAL A 144 10.51 0.78 -3.35
CA VAL A 144 9.93 -0.56 -3.37
C VAL A 144 8.56 -0.44 -4.02
N PHE A 145 8.51 -0.68 -5.34
CA PHE A 145 7.27 -0.64 -6.10
C PHE A 145 6.57 -1.99 -5.98
N GLU A 146 5.45 -1.96 -5.27
CA GLU A 146 4.62 -3.12 -4.98
C GLU A 146 3.37 -3.06 -5.84
N ARG A 147 3.08 -4.14 -6.55
CA ARG A 147 1.79 -4.36 -7.24
C ARG A 147 0.98 -5.37 -6.46
N PHE A 148 -0.32 -5.16 -6.46
CA PHE A 148 -1.27 -6.03 -5.76
C PHE A 148 -2.59 -6.10 -6.53
N GLU A 149 -3.41 -7.09 -6.18
CA GLU A 149 -4.76 -7.28 -6.70
C GLU A 149 -5.75 -7.27 -5.54
N GLN A 150 -6.91 -6.64 -5.75
CA GLN A 150 -8.03 -6.68 -4.80
C GLN A 150 -8.76 -8.02 -4.95
N ILE A 151 -8.57 -8.92 -3.99
CA ILE A 151 -9.08 -10.30 -4.08
C ILE A 151 -10.44 -10.48 -3.39
N PHE A 152 -10.78 -9.60 -2.44
CA PHE A 152 -12.02 -9.73 -1.69
C PHE A 152 -12.49 -8.37 -1.16
N LYS A 153 -13.80 -8.16 -1.19
CA LYS A 153 -14.52 -7.06 -0.54
C LYS A 153 -15.94 -7.52 -0.29
N ARG A 154 -16.62 -6.88 0.65
CA ARG A 154 -18.06 -7.05 0.84
C ARG A 154 -18.85 -6.20 -0.13
#